data_AF-A0A653C2A5-F1
#
_entry.id   AF-A0A653C2A5-F1
#
_cell.length_a   1.000
_cell.length_b   1.000
_cell.length_c   1.000
_cell.angle_alpha   90.00
_cell.angle_beta   90.00
_cell.angle_gamma   90.00
#
_symmetry.space_group_name_H-M   'P 1'
#
loop_
_entity.id
_entity.type
_entity.pdbx_description
1 polymer ?
#
loop_
_entity_poly.entity_id
_entity_poly.type
_entity_poly.pdbx_seq_one_letter_code
_entity_poly.pdbx_strand_id
1 'polypeptide(L)'
;MFYDEKTGEAINVGYNGASLTTYEDYNPNYKVMYVDSNTYELLDIETYIMNMTHSNLHPNHPPYWYKLYSMKEAYGLKSLAPEDVDVIAKGLFLDDKLFNKYWR
;
A
#
# COMPACT_ATOMS: atom_id res chain seq x y z
N MET A 1 -0.10 -10.25 -7.90
CA MET A 1 -1.35 -10.48 -8.67
C MET A 1 -1.47 -11.96 -8.95
N PHE A 2 -2.68 -12.49 -8.91
CA PHE A 2 -2.99 -13.86 -9.31
C PHE A 2 -3.95 -13.80 -10.50
N TYR A 3 -3.71 -14.63 -11.52
CA TYR A 3 -4.45 -14.61 -12.78
C TYR A 3 -5.04 -15.98 -13.08
N ASP A 4 -6.19 -16.00 -13.75
CA ASP A 4 -6.75 -17.22 -14.32
C ASP A 4 -5.86 -17.72 -15.47
N GLU A 5 -5.53 -19.01 -15.48
CA GLU A 5 -4.62 -19.59 -16.48
C GLU A 5 -5.20 -19.62 -17.90
N LYS A 6 -6.53 -19.62 -18.06
CA LYS A 6 -7.20 -19.72 -19.37
C LYS A 6 -7.53 -18.36 -19.94
N THR A 7 -8.09 -17.45 -19.14
CA THR A 7 -8.52 -16.13 -19.60
C THR A 7 -7.43 -15.07 -19.45
N GLY A 8 -6.48 -15.27 -18.54
CA GLY A 8 -5.48 -14.27 -18.19
C GLY A 8 -6.03 -13.10 -17.37
N GLU A 9 -7.27 -13.20 -16.89
CA GLU A 9 -7.92 -12.17 -16.08
C GLU A 9 -7.40 -12.22 -14.64
N ALA A 10 -7.29 -11.05 -14.00
CA ALA A 10 -6.90 -10.97 -12.60
C ALA A 10 -8.03 -11.52 -11.71
N ILE A 11 -7.70 -12.51 -10.88
CA ILE A 11 -8.69 -13.20 -10.02
C ILE A 11 -8.44 -12.95 -8.53
N ASN A 12 -7.23 -12.52 -8.15
CA ASN A 12 -6.92 -12.21 -6.76
C ASN A 12 -5.71 -11.28 -6.62
N VAL A 13 -5.58 -10.64 -5.46
CA VAL A 13 -4.47 -9.77 -5.08
C VAL A 13 -3.91 -10.19 -3.74
N GLY A 14 -2.60 -10.48 -3.70
CA GLY A 14 -1.88 -10.66 -2.46
C GLY A 14 -1.29 -9.32 -2.02
N TYR A 15 -1.76 -8.79 -0.89
CA TYR A 15 -1.24 -7.55 -0.32
C TYR A 15 -0.09 -7.86 0.64
N ASN A 16 1.08 -7.31 0.35
CA ASN A 16 2.19 -7.38 1.30
C ASN A 16 1.88 -6.51 2.52
N GLY A 17 2.22 -7.04 3.69
CA GLY A 17 2.01 -6.36 4.96
C GLY A 17 2.96 -5.18 5.16
N ALA A 18 3.11 -4.80 6.42
CA ALA A 18 3.98 -3.74 6.86
C ALA A 18 5.10 -4.31 7.73
N SER A 19 6.13 -3.50 7.99
CA SER A 19 7.25 -3.86 8.85
C SER A 19 7.46 -2.81 9.93
N LEU A 20 7.40 -3.24 11.19
CA LEU A 20 7.79 -2.39 12.32
C LEU A 20 9.31 -2.31 12.52
N THR A 21 10.06 -3.31 12.01
CA THR A 21 11.53 -3.25 12.07
C THR A 21 12.05 -2.28 11.02
N THR A 22 13.17 -1.62 11.36
CA THR A 22 13.87 -0.70 10.48
C THR A 22 14.80 -1.41 9.49
N TYR A 23 15.01 -2.72 9.62
CA TYR A 23 15.88 -3.48 8.72
C TYR A 23 15.31 -3.54 7.29
N GLU A 24 15.99 -3.17 6.21
CA GLU A 24 17.33 -2.57 6.04
C GLU A 24 17.23 -1.08 5.66
N ASP A 25 17.09 -0.20 6.65
CA ASP A 25 17.02 1.28 6.52
C ASP A 25 15.69 1.88 6.03
N TYR A 26 14.56 1.30 6.45
CA TYR A 26 13.22 1.89 6.24
C TYR A 26 12.62 2.46 7.52
N ASN A 27 11.71 3.44 7.37
CA ASN A 27 10.88 3.90 8.49
C ASN A 27 9.94 2.76 8.95
N PRO A 28 9.78 2.55 10.27
CA PRO A 28 8.77 1.64 10.80
C PRO A 28 7.38 2.01 10.27
N ASN A 29 6.61 1.00 9.90
CA ASN A 29 5.29 1.19 9.31
C ASN A 29 4.29 0.11 9.76
N TYR A 30 3.00 0.45 9.67
CA TYR A 30 1.89 -0.49 9.79
C TYR A 30 0.82 -0.18 8.75
N LYS A 31 -0.05 -1.16 8.47
CA LYS A 31 -1.20 -1.01 7.56
C LYS A 31 -2.51 -1.17 8.32
N VAL A 32 -3.49 -0.34 7.98
CA VAL A 32 -4.89 -0.48 8.42
C VAL A 32 -5.70 -0.88 7.20
N MET A 33 -6.34 -2.04 7.24
CA MET A 33 -7.17 -2.56 6.17
C MET A 33 -8.63 -2.38 6.54
N TYR A 34 -9.37 -1.68 5.69
CA TYR A 34 -10.81 -1.50 5.85
C TYR A 34 -11.53 -2.58 5.06
N VAL A 35 -12.43 -3.31 5.71
CA VAL A 35 -13.10 -4.47 5.13
C VAL A 35 -14.61 -4.26 5.26
N ASP A 36 -15.35 -4.53 4.19
CA ASP A 36 -16.81 -4.53 4.23
C ASP A 36 -17.30 -5.67 5.14
N SER A 37 -18.18 -5.37 6.09
CA SER A 37 -18.62 -6.36 7.08
C SER A 37 -19.54 -7.45 6.51
N ASN A 38 -20.09 -7.25 5.31
CA ASN A 38 -21.04 -8.16 4.67
C ASN A 38 -20.37 -8.97 3.56
N THR A 39 -19.59 -8.31 2.70
CA THR A 39 -18.93 -8.96 1.54
C THR A 39 -17.51 -9.43 1.85
N TYR A 40 -16.90 -8.94 2.93
CA TYR A 40 -15.50 -9.15 3.28
C TYR A 40 -14.50 -8.62 2.24
N GLU A 41 -14.97 -7.76 1.33
CA GLU A 41 -14.12 -7.11 0.36
C GLU A 41 -13.29 -6.01 1.02
N LEU A 42 -12.06 -5.85 0.55
CA LEU A 42 -11.21 -4.74 0.97
C LEU A 42 -11.73 -3.43 0.38
N LEU A 43 -12.08 -2.49 1.26
CA LEU A 43 -12.57 -1.16 0.92
C LEU A 43 -11.43 -0.19 0.67
N ASP A 44 -10.38 -0.24 1.49
CA ASP A 44 -9.14 0.53 1.32
C ASP A 44 -8.01 -0.03 2.20
N ILE A 45 -6.78 0.37 1.93
CA ILE A 45 -5.60 0.10 2.75
C ILE A 45 -4.86 1.41 2.99
N GLU A 46 -4.77 1.80 4.26
CA GLU A 46 -3.94 2.93 4.68
C GLU A 46 -2.60 2.45 5.21
N THR A 47 -1.52 3.14 4.82
CA THR A 47 -0.18 2.90 5.35
C THR A 47 0.22 4.06 6.25
N TYR A 48 0.65 3.74 7.47
CA TYR A 48 1.14 4.69 8.46
C TYR A 48 2.64 4.46 8.68
N ILE A 49 3.39 5.54 8.82
CA ILE A 49 4.83 5.47 9.07
C ILE A 49 5.24 6.34 10.26
N MET A 50 6.31 5.94 10.93
CA MET A 50 6.98 6.74 11.94
C MET A 50 8.13 7.50 11.30
N ASN A 51 8.14 8.83 11.37
CA ASN A 51 9.32 9.57 10.89
C ASN A 51 10.47 9.41 11.88
N MET A 52 11.43 8.54 11.56
CA MET A 52 12.58 8.28 12.42
C MET A 52 13.48 9.50 12.57
N THR A 53 13.75 10.24 11.50
CA THR A 53 14.60 11.44 11.55
C THR A 53 13.99 12.47 12.50
N HIS A 54 12.70 12.76 12.37
CA HIS A 54 12.01 13.67 13.26
C HIS A 54 12.02 13.17 14.71
N SER A 55 11.71 11.89 14.93
CA SER A 55 11.64 11.32 16.27
C SER A 55 13.01 11.30 16.96
N ASN A 56 14.08 11.00 16.23
CA ASN A 56 15.46 11.02 16.75
C ASN A 56 15.96 12.43 17.08
N LEU A 57 15.48 13.46 16.37
CA LEU A 57 15.77 14.87 16.70
C LEU A 57 14.97 15.36 17.92
N HIS A 58 13.92 14.65 18.34
CA HIS A 58 13.02 15.02 19.43
C HIS A 58 12.85 13.89 20.45
N PRO A 59 13.93 13.43 21.11
CA PRO A 59 13.90 12.22 21.95
C PRO A 59 13.01 12.32 23.20
N ASN A 60 12.64 13.54 23.61
CA ASN A 60 11.75 13.79 24.75
C ASN A 60 10.26 13.77 24.37
N HIS A 61 9.94 13.57 23.10
CA HIS A 61 8.57 13.47 22.60
C HIS A 61 8.25 12.04 22.18
N PRO A 62 6.98 11.61 22.29
CA PRO A 62 6.57 10.34 21.73
C PRO A 62 6.82 10.31 20.22
N PRO A 63 7.13 9.14 19.63
CA PRO A 63 7.39 9.05 18.20
C PRO A 63 6.19 9.51 17.37
N TYR A 64 6.49 10.27 16.30
CA TYR A 64 5.46 10.85 15.46
C TYR A 64 5.07 9.88 14.33
N TRP A 65 3.87 9.32 14.44
CA TRP A 65 3.22 8.48 13.44
C TRP A 65 2.22 9.30 12.63
N TYR A 66 2.18 9.07 11.32
CA TYR A 66 1.23 9.75 10.43
C TYR A 66 0.86 8.86 9.25
N LYS A 67 -0.31 9.14 8.66
CA LYS A 67 -0.76 8.48 7.43
C LYS A 67 0.15 8.89 6.28
N LEU A 68 0.85 7.94 5.68
CA LEU A 68 1.64 8.17 4.48
C LEU A 68 0.75 8.23 3.25
N TYR A 69 -0.12 7.24 3.06
CA TYR A 69 -1.08 7.22 1.95
C TYR A 69 -2.25 6.25 2.19
N SER A 70 -3.37 6.53 1.51
CA SER A 70 -4.43 5.56 1.19
C SER A 70 -4.14 4.96 -0.18
N MET A 71 -4.24 3.64 -0.33
CA MET A 71 -3.98 2.97 -1.60
C MET A 71 -4.92 3.46 -2.70
N LYS A 72 -6.21 3.63 -2.40
CA LYS A 72 -7.17 4.16 -3.37
C LYS A 72 -6.87 5.59 -3.79
N GLU A 73 -6.62 6.47 -2.82
CA GLU A 73 -6.33 7.89 -3.10
C GLU A 73 -5.01 8.04 -3.87
N ALA A 74 -3.98 7.28 -3.48
CA ALA A 74 -2.67 7.37 -4.10
C ALA A 74 -2.70 6.91 -5.57
N TYR A 75 -3.44 5.86 -5.90
CA TYR A 75 -3.43 5.30 -7.25
C TYR A 75 -4.69 5.62 -8.07
N GLY A 76 -5.62 6.41 -7.53
CA GLY A 76 -6.86 6.76 -8.21
C GLY A 76 -7.77 5.54 -8.46
N LEU A 77 -7.70 4.53 -7.60
CA LEU A 77 -8.43 3.28 -7.75
C LEU A 77 -9.90 3.45 -7.34
N LYS A 78 -10.81 2.90 -8.15
CA LYS A 78 -12.24 2.87 -7.84
C LYS A 78 -12.54 1.87 -6.72
N SER A 79 -11.94 0.69 -6.79
CA SER A 79 -11.99 -0.36 -5.77
C SER A 79 -10.63 -1.05 -5.61
N LEU A 80 -10.54 -1.96 -4.64
CA LEU A 80 -9.40 -2.87 -4.48
C LEU A 80 -9.70 -4.26 -5.07
N ALA A 81 -10.67 -4.36 -5.97
CA ALA A 81 -10.96 -5.57 -6.73
C ALA A 81 -9.76 -5.91 -7.66
N PRO A 82 -9.55 -7.21 -7.99
CA PRO A 82 -8.40 -7.63 -8.78
C PRO A 82 -8.26 -6.90 -10.11
N GLU A 83 -9.36 -6.65 -10.82
CA GLU A 83 -9.40 -5.94 -12.09
C GLU A 83 -8.91 -4.49 -11.98
N ASP A 84 -9.31 -3.76 -10.93
CA ASP A 84 -8.90 -2.37 -10.72
C ASP A 84 -7.41 -2.29 -10.33
N VAL A 85 -6.92 -3.22 -9.51
CA VAL A 85 -5.50 -3.26 -9.13
C VAL A 85 -4.62 -3.71 -10.29
N ASP A 86 -5.12 -4.57 -11.17
CA ASP A 86 -4.41 -5.03 -12.37
C ASP A 86 -4.08 -3.88 -13.34
N VAL A 87 -4.94 -2.87 -13.43
CA VAL A 87 -4.66 -1.64 -14.20
C VAL A 87 -3.37 -0.98 -13.73
N ILE A 88 -3.17 -0.88 -12.41
CA ILE A 88 -1.93 -0.32 -11.84
C ILE A 88 -0.77 -1.29 -12.03
N ALA A 89 -0.95 -2.58 -11.78
CA ALA A 89 0.11 -3.58 -11.93
C ALA A 89 0.69 -3.58 -13.35
N LYS A 90 -0.17 -3.51 -14.37
CA LYS A 90 0.25 -3.37 -15.78
C LYS A 90 0.83 -1.99 -16.06
N GLY A 91 0.25 -0.93 -15.50
CA GLY A 91 0.73 0.45 -15.65
C GLY A 91 2.15 0.66 -15.13
N LEU A 92 2.55 -0.04 -14.06
CA LEU A 92 3.91 0.05 -13.49
C LEU A 92 5.01 -0.33 -14.50
N PHE A 93 4.70 -1.12 -15.54
CA PHE A 93 5.66 -1.48 -16.59
C PHE A 93 5.75 -0.47 -17.74
N LEU A 94 4.78 0.45 -17.84
CA LEU A 94 4.61 1.33 -18.99
C LEU A 94 4.73 2.81 -18.65
N ASP A 95 4.54 3.18 -17.38
CA ASP A 95 4.58 4.56 -16.90
C ASP A 95 5.62 4.73 -15.79
N ASP A 96 6.76 5.33 -16.14
CA ASP A 96 7.85 5.64 -15.21
C ASP A 96 7.40 6.53 -14.04
N LYS A 97 6.41 7.41 -14.24
CA LYS A 97 5.92 8.26 -13.14
C LYS A 97 5.14 7.43 -12.14
N LEU A 98 4.32 6.51 -12.61
CA LEU A 98 3.59 5.57 -11.76
C LEU A 98 4.56 4.63 -11.03
N PHE A 99 5.57 4.11 -11.74
CA PHE A 99 6.62 3.29 -11.14
C PHE A 99 7.37 4.04 -10.04
N ASN A 100 7.86 5.24 -10.33
CA ASN A 100 8.57 6.07 -9.35
C ASN A 100 7.70 6.46 -8.15
N LYS A 101 6.39 6.63 -8.35
CA LYS A 101 5.45 6.86 -7.24
C LYS A 101 5.30 5.63 -6.36
N TYR A 102 5.27 4.43 -6.94
CA TYR A 102 5.17 3.17 -6.20
C TYR A 102 6.45 2.81 -5.46
N TRP A 103 7.62 3.11 -6.03
CA TRP A 103 8.92 2.75 -5.45
C TRP A 103 9.35 3.62 -4.27
N ARG A 104 8.77 4.83 -4.14
CA ARG A 104 9.22 5.86 -3.19
C ARG A 104 8.56 5.73 -1.82
#